data_AF-A0A9W5LJA9-F1
#
_entry.id   AF-A0A9W5LJA9-F1
#
_cell.length_a   1.000
_cell.length_b   1.000
_cell.length_c   1.000
_cell.angle_alpha   90.00
_cell.angle_beta   90.00
_cell.angle_gamma   90.00
#
_symmetry.space_group_name_H-M   'P 1'
#
loop_
_entity.id
_entity.type
_entity.pdbx_description
1 polymer ?
#
loop_
_entity_poly.entity_id
_entity_poly.type
_entity_poly.pdbx_seq_one_letter_code
_entity_poly.pdbx_strand_id
1 'polypeptide(L)' 'MDNLTMPQCPLYEEVLDTQMFGLSREIDFAVRLGLVDEKDGKDLLYTLERELSALHDAFTGK' A
#
# COMPACT_ATOMS: atom_id res chain seq x y z
N MET A 1 13.53 -1.65 20.34
CA MET A 1 13.14 -1.66 18.91
C MET A 1 11.63 -1.62 18.74
N ASP A 2 10.87 -1.67 19.84
CA ASP A 2 9.41 -1.85 19.83
C ASP A 2 8.61 -0.62 19.34
N ASN A 3 9.27 0.52 19.13
CA ASN A 3 8.65 1.77 18.64
C ASN A 3 8.90 2.06 17.15
N LEU A 4 9.72 1.27 16.44
CA LEU A 4 10.01 1.47 15.00
C LEU A 4 9.01 0.73 14.09
N THR A 5 8.19 -0.14 14.67
CA THR A 5 7.11 -0.88 13.99
C THR A 5 5.73 -0.36 14.39
N MET A 6 5.64 0.74 15.16
CA MET A 6 4.38 1.33 15.53
C MET A 6 3.88 2.27 14.42
N PRO A 7 2.72 2.01 13.82
CA PRO A 7 2.14 2.85 12.77
C PRO A 7 1.60 4.20 13.29
N GLN A 8 1.80 4.54 14.58
CA GLN A 8 1.62 5.91 15.07
C GLN A 8 2.81 6.82 14.77
N CYS A 9 3.91 6.29 14.21
CA CYS A 9 5.04 7.10 13.78
C CYS A 9 4.75 7.70 12.39
N PRO A 10 4.80 9.03 12.21
CA PRO A 10 4.59 9.68 10.90
C PRO A 10 5.49 9.14 9.79
N LEU A 11 6.70 8.69 10.16
CA LEU A 11 7.63 8.06 9.22
C LEU A 11 7.09 6.74 8.64
N TYR A 12 6.26 6.01 9.38
CA TYR A 12 5.68 4.75 8.90
C TYR A 12 4.68 4.99 7.77
N GLU A 13 3.88 6.06 7.86
CA GLU A 13 2.96 6.48 6.79
C GLU A 13 3.74 6.88 5.53
N GLU A 14 4.80 7.68 5.66
CA GLU A 14 5.65 8.09 4.52
C GLU A 14 6.32 6.89 3.83
N VAL A 15 6.76 5.90 4.61
CA VAL A 15 7.33 4.65 4.06
C VAL A 15 6.25 3.86 3.34
N LEU A 16 5.07 3.70 3.94
CA LEU A 16 3.95 3.00 3.31
C LEU A 16 3.52 3.66 2.00
N ASP A 17 3.40 4.98 1.96
CA ASP A 17 3.08 5.73 0.74
C ASP A 17 4.12 5.49 -0.37
N THR A 18 5.40 5.50 0.01
CA THR A 18 6.49 5.22 -0.94
C THR A 18 6.42 3.79 -1.47
N GLN A 19 6.10 2.80 -0.62
CA GLN A 19 5.94 1.41 -1.02
C GLN A 19 4.72 1.21 -1.93
N MET A 20 3.59 1.85 -1.60
CA MET A 20 2.39 1.85 -2.45
C MET A 20 2.66 2.45 -3.82
N PHE A 21 3.41 3.55 -3.87
CA PHE A 21 3.82 4.15 -5.14
C PHE A 21 4.70 3.20 -5.95
N GLY A 22 5.72 2.58 -5.33
CA GLY A 22 6.59 1.60 -5.98
C GLY A 22 5.80 0.44 -6.59
N LEU A 23 4.93 -0.19 -5.80
CA LEU A 23 4.05 -1.25 -6.27
C LEU A 23 3.15 -0.81 -7.43
N SER A 24 2.59 0.41 -7.37
CA SER A 24 1.78 0.95 -8.46
C SER A 24 2.55 1.04 -9.78
N ARG A 25 3.85 1.35 -9.73
CA ARG A 25 4.71 1.43 -10.92
C ARG A 25 5.03 0.05 -11.48
N GLU A 26 5.25 -0.93 -10.61
CA GLU A 26 5.47 -2.31 -11.02
C GLU A 26 4.22 -2.92 -11.69
N ILE A 27 3.05 -2.68 -11.13
CA ILE A 27 1.76 -3.09 -11.71
C ILE A 27 1.54 -2.39 -13.05
N ASP A 28 1.72 -1.07 -13.14
CA ASP A 28 1.62 -0.32 -14.41
C ASP A 28 2.55 -0.89 -15.48
N PHE A 29 3.79 -1.22 -15.10
CA PHE A 29 4.75 -1.84 -16.01
C PHE A 29 4.26 -3.21 -16.51
N ALA A 30 3.76 -4.07 -15.62
CA ALA A 30 3.24 -5.38 -15.98
C ALA A 30 1.99 -5.30 -16.88
N VAL A 31 1.08 -4.35 -16.60
CA VAL A 31 -0.11 -4.07 -17.43
C VAL A 31 0.30 -3.61 -18.81
N ARG A 32 1.27 -2.71 -18.93
CA ARG A 32 1.79 -2.21 -20.22
C ARG A 32 2.46 -3.30 -21.06
N LEU A 33 3.00 -4.34 -20.42
CA LEU A 33 3.54 -5.52 -21.10
C LEU A 33 2.48 -6.57 -21.44
N GLY A 34 1.22 -6.37 -21.02
CA GLY A 34 0.14 -7.36 -21.19
C GLY A 34 0.32 -8.61 -20.33
N LEU A 35 1.12 -8.54 -19.26
CA LEU A 35 1.35 -9.65 -18.33
C LEU A 35 0.31 -9.69 -17.21
N VAL A 36 -0.37 -8.56 -16.97
CA VAL A 36 -1.41 -8.38 -15.96
C VAL A 36 -2.57 -7.63 -16.61
N ASP A 37 -3.82 -8.06 -16.35
CA ASP A 37 -5.00 -7.32 -16.78
C ASP A 37 -5.13 -6.02 -15.97
N GLU A 38 -5.54 -4.93 -16.62
CA GLU A 38 -5.69 -3.63 -15.94
C GLU A 38 -6.65 -3.71 -14.75
N LYS A 39 -7.72 -4.50 -14.86
CA LYS A 39 -8.67 -4.71 -13.78
C LYS A 39 -8.03 -5.43 -12.61
N ASP A 40 -7.28 -6.49 -12.86
CA ASP A 40 -6.61 -7.26 -11.82
C ASP A 40 -5.56 -6.39 -11.10
N GLY A 41 -4.83 -5.55 -11.85
CA GLY A 41 -3.89 -4.58 -11.29
C GLY A 41 -4.57 -3.55 -10.37
N LYS A 42 -5.75 -3.05 -10.76
CA LYS A 42 -6.56 -2.14 -9.92
C LYS A 42 -7.11 -2.83 -8.68
N ASP A 43 -7.61 -4.06 -8.82
CA ASP A 43 -8.17 -4.82 -7.70
C ASP A 43 -7.10 -5.17 -6.65
N LEU A 44 -5.85 -5.42 -7.08
CA LEU A 44 -4.70 -5.59 -6.20
C LEU A 44 -4.40 -4.34 -5.36
N LEU A 45 -4.27 -3.18 -6.02
CA LEU A 45 -4.02 -1.91 -5.32
C LEU A 45 -5.16 -1.56 -4.37
N TYR A 46 -6.40 -1.68 -4.82
CA TYR A 46 -7.58 -1.41 -4.00
C TYR A 46 -7.65 -2.29 -2.74
N THR A 47 -7.33 -3.57 -2.88
CA THR A 47 -7.32 -4.51 -1.74
C THR A 47 -6.28 -4.09 -0.70
N LEU A 48 -5.08 -3.73 -1.16
CA LEU A 48 -4.00 -3.32 -0.28
C LEU A 48 -4.28 -1.97 0.41
N GLU A 49 -4.82 -0.99 -0.32
CA GLU A 49 -5.27 0.29 0.25
C GLU A 49 -6.30 0.08 1.37
N ARG A 50 -7.25 -0.83 1.19
CA ARG A 50 -8.25 -1.16 2.21
C ARG A 50 -7.62 -1.79 3.45
N GLU A 51 -6.66 -2.69 3.30
CA GLU A 51 -5.93 -3.30 4.42
C GLU A 51 -5.08 -2.28 5.18
N LEU A 52 -4.39 -1.40 4.47
CA LEU A 52 -3.63 -0.30 5.07
C LEU A 52 -4.52 0.69 5.82
N SER A 53 -5.70 1.01 5.28
CA SER A 53 -6.68 1.86 5.96
C SER A 53 -7.16 1.21 7.26
N ALA A 54 -7.49 -0.09 7.22
CA ALA A 54 -7.92 -0.82 8.41
C ALA A 54 -6.81 -0.91 9.47
N LEU A 55 -5.55 -1.06 9.03
CA LEU A 55 -4.38 -1.02 9.91
C LEU A 55 -4.27 0.36 10.57
N HIS A 56 -4.30 1.44 9.78
CA HIS A 56 -4.22 2.80 10.28
C HIS A 56 -5.32 3.09 11.32
N ASP A 57 -6.56 2.72 11.06
CA ASP A 57 -7.69 2.93 11.98
C ASP A 57 -7.48 2.16 13.30
N ALA A 58 -7.06 0.90 13.23
CA ALA A 58 -6.80 0.06 14.40
C ALA A 58 -5.73 0.64 15.34
N PHE A 59 -4.76 1.39 14.80
CA PHE A 59 -3.66 1.96 15.58
C PHE A 59 -3.84 3.42 15.98
N THR A 60 -4.66 4.18 15.26
CA THR A 60 -5.00 5.56 15.60
C THR A 60 -6.23 5.67 16.51
N GLY A 61 -6.93 4.56 16.78
CA GLY A 61 -8.01 4.48 17.75
C GLY A 61 -9.23 5.32 17.37
N LYS A 62 -9.42 5.58 16.07
CA LYS A 62 -10.63 6.16 15.51
C LYS A 62 -11.65 5.10 15.15
#